data_AF-A0A7E4UP40-F1
#
_entry.id   AF-A0A7E4UP40-F1
#
_cell.length_a   1.000
_cell.length_b   1.000
_cell.length_c   1.000
_cell.angle_alpha   90.00
_cell.angle_beta   90.00
_cell.angle_gamma   90.00
#
_symmetry.space_group_name_H-M   'P 1'
#
loop_
_entity.id
_entity.type
_entity.pdbx_description
1 polymer ?
#
loop_
_entity_poly.entity_id
_entity_poly.type
_entity_poly.pdbx_seq_one_letter_code
_entity_poly.pdbx_strand_id
1 'polypeptide(L)' 'MWYEQFYSGMITLGFTAIAIYVSGATNYLDNGRLHRRDLSGPHREKLLKRDHRLTGNYYKISGLESIQDAA' A
#
# COMPACT_ATOMS: atom_id res chain seq x y z
N MET A 1 5.53 -17.68 -38.67
CA MET A 1 6.61 -18.51 -38.06
C MET A 1 6.52 -18.44 -36.54
N TRP A 2 7.17 -19.34 -35.78
CA TRP A 2 7.04 -19.39 -34.31
C TRP A 2 7.47 -18.09 -33.60
N TYR A 3 8.42 -17.34 -34.17
CA TYR A 3 8.91 -16.07 -33.61
C TYR A 3 7.85 -14.96 -33.60
N GLU A 4 6.81 -15.02 -34.43
CA GLU A 4 5.73 -14.02 -34.44
C GLU A 4 4.89 -14.08 -33.16
N GLN A 5 4.82 -15.25 -32.52
CA GLN A 5 4.13 -15.40 -31.22
C GLN A 5 4.90 -14.76 -30.06
N PHE A 6 6.18 -14.48 -30.23
CA PHE A 6 6.96 -13.76 -29.24
C PHE A 6 6.39 -12.37 -28.96
N TYR A 7 5.93 -11.66 -30.01
CA TYR A 7 5.33 -10.33 -29.86
C TYR A 7 4.03 -10.38 -29.06
N SER A 8 3.14 -11.34 -29.36
CA SER A 8 1.92 -11.55 -28.60
C SER A 8 2.23 -11.90 -27.15
N GLY A 9 3.21 -12.76 -26.89
CA GLY A 9 3.66 -13.09 -25.54
C GLY A 9 4.20 -11.88 -24.76
N MET A 10 5.02 -11.03 -25.38
CA MET A 10 5.55 -9.80 -24.78
C MET A 10 4.44 -8.82 -24.43
N ILE A 11 3.45 -8.66 -25.31
CA ILE A 11 2.28 -7.80 -25.05
C ILE A 11 1.49 -8.34 -23.85
N THR A 12 1.22 -9.65 -23.82
CA THR A 12 0.53 -10.28 -22.69
C THR A 12 1.28 -10.07 -21.38
N LEU A 13 2.59 -10.35 -21.35
CA LEU A 13 3.43 -10.15 -20.16
C LEU A 13 3.43 -8.69 -19.71
N GLY A 14 3.48 -7.73 -20.64
CA GLY A 14 3.40 -6.30 -20.35
C GLY A 14 2.11 -5.93 -19.63
N PHE A 15 0.95 -6.37 -20.14
CA PHE A 15 -0.34 -6.12 -19.50
C PHE A 15 -0.46 -6.81 -18.14
N THR A 16 0.00 -8.06 -18.01
CA THR A 16 -0.01 -8.78 -16.73
C THR A 16 0.88 -8.08 -15.70
N ALA A 17 2.07 -7.64 -16.08
CA ALA A 17 2.95 -6.88 -15.20
C ALA A 17 2.31 -5.56 -14.75
N ILE A 18 1.73 -4.80 -15.68
CA ILE A 18 1.01 -3.55 -15.35
C ILE A 18 -0.09 -3.84 -14.33
N ALA A 19 -0.91 -4.87 -14.53
CA ALA A 19 -1.99 -5.22 -13.63
C ALA A 19 -1.49 -5.55 -12.21
N ILE A 20 -0.36 -6.26 -12.08
CA ILE A 20 0.24 -6.61 -10.78
C ILE A 20 0.79 -5.38 -10.07
N TYR A 21 1.45 -4.47 -10.78
CA TYR A 21 2.16 -3.33 -10.17
C TYR A 21 1.31 -2.07 -10.00
N VAL A 22 0.20 -1.93 -10.75
CA VAL A 22 -0.69 -0.76 -10.68
C VAL A 22 -1.16 -0.50 -9.26
N SER A 23 -1.52 -1.53 -8.50
CA SER A 23 -1.99 -1.36 -7.12
C SER A 23 -0.91 -0.76 -6.22
N GLY A 24 0.36 -1.16 -6.40
CA GLY A 24 1.47 -0.58 -5.65
C GLY A 24 1.66 0.91 -5.97
N ALA A 25 1.61 1.25 -7.26
CA ALA A 25 1.74 2.63 -7.71
C ALA A 25 0.60 3.52 -7.16
N THR A 26 -0.65 3.07 -7.26
CA THR A 26 -1.80 3.82 -6.75
C THR A 26 -1.78 3.95 -5.24
N ASN A 27 -1.37 2.91 -4.51
CA ASN A 27 -1.17 2.99 -3.05
C ASN A 27 -0.16 4.08 -2.68
N TYR A 28 0.99 4.10 -3.37
CA TYR A 28 2.03 5.07 -3.10
C TYR A 28 1.58 6.51 -3.35
N LEU A 29 0.81 6.73 -4.43
CA LEU A 29 0.22 8.04 -4.73
C LEU A 29 -0.83 8.49 -3.69
N ASP A 30 -1.60 7.55 -3.15
CA ASP A 30 -2.69 7.81 -2.19
C ASP A 30 -2.17 8.08 -0.77
N ASN A 31 -1.22 7.26 -0.29
CA ASN A 31 -0.82 7.28 1.12
C ASN A 31 0.70 7.34 1.37
N GLY A 32 1.51 7.47 0.31
CA GLY A 32 2.97 7.50 0.39
C GLY A 32 3.64 6.14 0.67
N ARG A 33 2.90 5.03 0.60
CA ARG A 33 3.41 3.67 0.87
C ARG A 33 3.03 2.70 -0.23
N LEU A 34 3.95 1.81 -0.58
CA LEU A 34 3.72 0.77 -1.60
C LEU A 34 2.64 -0.25 -1.18
N HIS A 35 2.59 -0.55 0.12
CA HIS A 35 1.71 -1.58 0.68
C HIS A 35 0.68 -0.97 1.63
N ARG A 36 -0.57 -1.43 1.49
CA ARG A 36 -1.66 -1.12 2.46
C ARG A 36 -1.50 -1.99 3.71
N ARG A 37 -2.09 -1.54 4.82
CA ARG A 37 -2.07 -2.28 6.08
C ARG A 37 -2.93 -3.55 6.01
N ASP A 38 -2.44 -4.62 6.61
CA ASP A 38 -3.15 -5.88 6.73
C ASP A 38 -4.24 -5.82 7.82
N LEU A 39 -5.48 -6.13 7.43
CA LEU A 39 -6.68 -6.10 8.27
C LEU A 39 -7.29 -7.50 8.50
N SER A 40 -6.53 -8.56 8.24
CA SER A 40 -6.95 -9.97 8.39
C SER A 40 -7.45 -10.40 9.78
N GLY A 41 -7.49 -9.50 10.79
CA GLY A 41 -8.02 -9.84 12.09
C GLY A 41 -8.57 -8.65 12.89
N PRO A 42 -9.49 -8.91 13.82
CA PRO A 42 -10.21 -7.88 14.56
C PRO A 42 -9.29 -7.04 15.46
N HIS A 43 -8.17 -7.61 15.93
CA HIS A 43 -7.18 -6.85 16.71
C HIS A 43 -6.49 -5.78 15.85
N ARG A 44 -6.08 -6.14 14.63
CA ARG A 44 -5.43 -5.20 13.70
C ARG A 44 -6.39 -4.10 13.25
N GLU A 45 -7.65 -4.44 13.02
CA GLU A 45 -8.69 -3.45 12.72
C GLU A 45 -8.90 -2.46 13.88
N LYS A 46 -8.92 -2.93 15.14
CA LYS A 46 -9.00 -2.06 16.31
C LYS A 46 -7.81 -1.10 16.40
N LEU A 47 -6.60 -1.59 16.16
CA LEU A 47 -5.40 -0.76 16.13
C LEU A 47 -5.42 0.27 15.00
N LEU A 48 -5.90 -0.10 13.80
CA LEU A 48 -6.06 0.84 12.69
C LEU A 48 -7.03 1.97 13.07
N LYS A 49 -8.18 1.63 13.68
CA LYS A 49 -9.16 2.63 14.15
C LYS A 49 -8.57 3.54 15.22
N ARG A 50 -7.75 3.01 16.14
CA ARG A 50 -7.02 3.80 17.13
C ARG A 50 -6.10 4.82 16.44
N ASP A 51 -5.28 4.37 15.50
CA ASP A 51 -4.32 5.24 14.80
C ASP A 51 -5.05 6.35 14.01
N HIS A 52 -6.18 6.02 13.37
CA HIS A 52 -7.02 7.02 12.71
C HIS A 52 -7.58 8.06 13.68
N ARG A 53 -8.04 7.64 14.88
CA ARG A 53 -8.54 8.56 15.91
C ARG A 53 -7.46 9.50 16.44
N LEU A 54 -6.21 9.03 16.56
CA LEU A 54 -5.10 9.82 17.10
C LEU A 54 -4.58 10.85 16.10
N THR A 55 -4.54 10.52 14.81
CA THR A 55 -3.82 11.32 13.80
C THR A 55 -4.70 11.88 12.69
N GLY A 56 -5.97 11.49 12.62
CA GLY A 56 -6.88 11.78 11.50
C GLY A 56 -6.59 10.98 10.23
N ASN A 57 -5.46 10.27 10.15
CA ASN A 57 -5.06 9.45 9.01
C ASN A 57 -4.27 8.23 9.50
N TYR A 58 -4.84 7.03 9.34
CA TYR A 58 -4.24 5.77 9.81
C TYR A 58 -2.90 5.38 9.15
N TYR A 59 -2.43 6.13 8.14
CA TYR A 59 -1.08 5.98 7.57
C TYR A 59 -0.04 6.96 8.13
N LYS A 60 -0.47 7.98 8.89
CA LYS A 60 0.42 8.92 9.58
C LYS A 60 0.94 8.28 10.87
N ILE A 61 2.25 8.19 11.02
CA ILE A 61 2.88 7.67 12.24
C ILE A 61 3.10 8.84 13.19
N SER A 62 2.66 8.68 14.44
CA SER A 62 3.00 9.57 15.56
C SER A 62 4.06 8.85 16.39
N GLY A 63 5.27 9.39 16.43
CA GLY A 63 6.35 8.86 17.24
C GLY A 63 6.38 9.46 18.64
N LEU A 64 7.50 9.29 19.33
CA LEU A 64 7.71 9.76 20.70
C LEU A 64 7.70 11.30 20.78
N GLU A 65 7.95 11.99 19.67
CA GLU A 65 7.89 13.45 19.56
C GLU A 65 6.49 14.03 19.82
N SER A 66 5.45 13.20 19.75
CA SER A 66 4.08 13.59 20.08
C SER A 66 3.74 13.52 21.57
N ILE A 67 4.64 12.98 22.38
CA ILE A 67 4.47 12.83 23.83
C ILE A 67 5.14 14.03 24.50
N GLN A 68 4.38 14.75 25.33
CA GLN A 68 4.90 15.89 26.05
C GLN A 68 5.88 15.41 27.13
N ASP A 69 7.06 16.04 27.20
CA ASP A 69 8.03 15.75 28.26
C ASP A 69 7.43 16.09 29.63
N ALA A 70 7.71 15.24 30.61
CA ALA A 70 7.34 15.52 32.00
C ALA A 70 8.16 16.72 32.49
N ALA A 71 7.47 17.83 32.75
CA ALA A 71 8.05 19.05 33.33
C ALA A 71 8.63 18.82 34.73
#